data_AF-A0A958AQE9-F1
#
_entry.id   AF-A0A958AQE9-F1
#
_cell.length_a   1.000
_cell.length_b   1.000
_cell.length_c   1.000
_cell.angle_alpha   90.00
_cell.angle_beta   90.00
_cell.angle_gamma   90.00
#
_symmetry.space_group_name_H-M   'P 1'
#
loop_
_entity.id
_entity.type
_entity.pdbx_description
1 polymer ?
#
loop_
_entity_poly.entity_id
_entity_poly.type
_entity_poly.pdbx_seq_one_letter_code
_entity_poly.pdbx_strand_id
1 'polypeptide(L)'
;MTNKMMPISDLRRKVSQTIKELQHAAQDEAVYITQHGRPQAVLVSYEHYEHLLEQARHKMTPADIEAIRQDPELVALVEHIKTTPPNPATVHSATASLAELLQNAPEEPDFDLESWTQQWQTIESEMKAIDRADDIAEGRG
;
A
#
# COMPACT_ATOMS: atom_id res chain seq x y z
N MET A 1 6.05 -4.44 -13.53
CA MET A 1 6.41 -4.96 -12.19
C MET A 1 5.62 -6.24 -11.92
N THR A 2 6.28 -7.39 -12.04
CA THR A 2 5.73 -8.68 -11.63
C THR A 2 6.29 -9.00 -10.25
N ASN A 3 5.44 -8.90 -9.22
CA ASN A 3 5.85 -9.08 -7.84
C ASN A 3 5.75 -10.57 -7.46
N LYS A 4 6.88 -11.27 -7.46
CA LYS A 4 6.96 -12.69 -7.10
C LYS A 4 7.19 -12.84 -5.60
N MET A 5 6.28 -13.49 -4.87
CA MET A 5 6.47 -13.80 -3.45
C MET A 5 7.12 -15.18 -3.27
N MET A 6 8.08 -15.29 -2.36
CA MET A 6 8.83 -16.53 -2.10
C MET A 6 9.05 -16.72 -0.58
N PRO A 7 8.62 -17.85 0.00
CA PRO A 7 8.95 -18.19 1.38
C PRO A 7 10.46 -18.32 1.60
N ILE A 8 10.94 -17.94 2.79
CA ILE A 8 12.37 -18.06 3.12
C ILE A 8 12.89 -19.51 3.10
N SER A 9 12.00 -20.49 3.36
CA SER A 9 12.30 -21.91 3.20
C SER A 9 12.66 -22.28 1.77
N ASP A 10 11.96 -21.68 0.82
CA ASP A 10 12.08 -21.98 -0.61
C ASP A 10 13.29 -21.27 -1.19
N LEU A 11 13.53 -20.03 -0.76
CA LEU A 11 14.77 -19.31 -1.07
C LEU A 11 15.98 -20.14 -0.63
N ARG A 12 16.02 -20.63 0.62
CA ARG A 12 17.14 -21.43 1.13
C ARG A 12 17.40 -22.70 0.31
N ARG A 13 16.36 -23.31 -0.25
CA ARG A 13 16.49 -24.52 -1.09
C ARG A 13 16.92 -24.20 -2.51
N LYS A 14 16.57 -23.02 -3.03
CA LYS A 14 16.72 -22.66 -4.46
C LYS A 14 17.58 -21.42 -4.70
N VAL A 15 18.42 -21.01 -3.74
CA VAL A 15 19.21 -19.75 -3.79
C VAL A 15 19.86 -19.53 -5.15
N SER A 16 20.64 -20.49 -5.64
CA SER A 16 21.38 -20.35 -6.89
C SER A 16 20.48 -20.23 -8.12
N GLN A 17 19.32 -20.90 -8.10
CA GLN A 17 18.33 -20.78 -9.17
C GLN A 17 17.66 -19.41 -9.13
N THR A 18 17.21 -18.96 -7.95
CA THR A 18 16.58 -17.65 -7.76
C THR A 18 17.51 -16.50 -8.19
N ILE A 19 18.81 -16.60 -7.88
CA ILE A 19 19.79 -15.59 -8.30
C ILE A 19 19.95 -15.58 -9.83
N LYS A 20 20.04 -16.75 -10.48
CA LYS A 20 20.15 -16.83 -11.94
C LYS A 20 18.90 -16.31 -12.64
N GLU A 21 17.73 -16.66 -12.12
CA GLU A 21 16.44 -16.13 -12.59
C GLU A 21 16.45 -14.61 -12.50
N LEU A 22 16.82 -14.01 -11.37
CA LEU A 22 16.92 -12.56 -11.19
C LEU A 22 17.95 -11.88 -12.09
N GLN A 23 19.03 -12.59 -12.46
CA GLN A 23 20.05 -12.06 -13.38
C GLN A 23 19.61 -12.11 -14.85
N HIS A 24 18.70 -13.02 -15.21
CA HIS A 24 18.22 -13.21 -16.59
C HIS A 24 16.80 -12.66 -16.78
N ALA A 25 16.14 -12.30 -15.68
CA ALA A 25 14.86 -11.64 -15.62
C ALA A 25 14.91 -10.29 -16.32
N ALA A 26 13.76 -9.90 -16.86
CA ALA A 26 13.58 -8.57 -17.43
C ALA A 26 13.86 -7.48 -16.38
N GLN A 27 14.22 -6.30 -16.87
CA GLN A 27 14.37 -5.09 -16.06
C GLN A 27 13.06 -4.86 -15.26
N ASP A 28 13.18 -4.67 -13.94
CA ASP A 28 12.08 -4.49 -12.96
C ASP A 28 11.39 -5.74 -12.40
N GLU A 29 12.07 -6.89 -12.34
CA GLU A 29 11.62 -8.03 -11.54
C GLU A 29 12.16 -7.98 -10.09
N ALA A 30 11.24 -8.09 -9.13
CA ALA A 30 11.55 -8.11 -7.70
C ALA A 30 10.95 -9.37 -7.05
N VAL A 31 11.75 -10.03 -6.20
CA VAL A 31 11.33 -11.21 -5.44
C VAL A 31 11.19 -10.85 -3.96
N TYR A 32 9.95 -10.87 -3.47
CA TYR A 32 9.62 -10.61 -2.08
C TYR A 32 9.81 -11.86 -1.25
N ILE A 33 10.68 -11.79 -0.25
CA ILE A 33 10.96 -12.90 0.66
C ILE A 33 10.02 -12.82 1.85
N THR A 34 9.21 -13.86 2.03
CA THR A 34 8.24 -13.95 3.12
C THR A 34 8.72 -14.86 4.24
N GLN A 35 8.41 -14.48 5.48
CA GLN A 35 8.55 -15.31 6.67
C GLN A 35 7.23 -15.33 7.41
N HIS A 36 6.71 -16.51 7.73
CA HIS A 36 5.37 -16.68 8.33
C HIS A 36 4.26 -15.95 7.53
N GLY A 37 4.35 -15.95 6.19
CA GLY A 37 3.40 -15.28 5.30
C GLY A 37 3.56 -13.76 5.19
N ARG A 38 4.54 -13.15 5.89
CA ARG A 38 4.77 -11.69 5.85
C ARG A 38 6.04 -11.34 5.07
N PRO A 39 6.02 -10.37 4.15
CA PRO A 39 7.21 -9.91 3.45
C PRO A 39 8.20 -9.24 4.43
N GLN A 40 9.45 -9.68 4.41
CA GLN A 40 10.52 -9.23 5.31
C GLN A 40 11.71 -8.64 4.55
N ALA A 41 11.95 -9.11 3.33
CA ALA A 41 13.03 -8.63 2.49
C ALA A 41 12.61 -8.66 1.02
N VAL A 42 13.32 -7.92 0.18
CA VAL A 42 13.14 -7.93 -1.27
C VAL A 42 14.50 -8.18 -1.91
N LEU A 43 14.55 -9.14 -2.84
CA LEU A 43 15.69 -9.37 -3.72
C LEU A 43 15.42 -8.70 -5.06
N VAL A 44 16.39 -7.90 -5.49
CA VAL A 44 16.38 -7.17 -6.77
C VAL A 44 17.74 -7.32 -7.43
N SER A 45 17.79 -7.17 -8.76
CA SER A 45 19.07 -7.02 -9.45
C SER A 45 19.76 -5.71 -9.05
N TYR A 46 21.09 -5.67 -9.17
CA TYR A 46 21.85 -4.47 -8.81
C TYR A 46 21.48 -3.27 -9.69
N GLU A 47 21.27 -3.49 -10.99
CA GLU A 47 20.86 -2.44 -11.94
C GLU A 47 19.49 -1.86 -11.57
N HIS A 48 18.54 -2.71 -11.19
CA HIS A 48 17.22 -2.25 -10.74
C HIS A 48 17.30 -1.49 -9.40
N TYR A 49 18.16 -1.93 -8.47
CA TYR A 49 18.41 -1.21 -7.23
C TYR A 49 18.94 0.21 -7.48
N GLU A 50 19.92 0.38 -8.38
CA GLU A 50 20.46 1.70 -8.72
C GLU A 50 19.38 2.60 -9.35
N HIS A 51 18.55 2.08 -10.25
CA HIS A 51 17.43 2.85 -10.81
C HIS A 51 16.41 3.29 -9.74
N LEU A 52 16.03 2.40 -8.82
CA LEU A 52 15.15 2.75 -7.70
C LEU A 52 15.78 3.82 -6.81
N LEU A 53 17.10 3.74 -6.58
CA LEU A 53 17.84 4.73 -5.81
C LEU A 53 17.86 6.09 -6.52
N GLU A 54 18.04 6.12 -7.84
CA GLU A 54 17.96 7.36 -8.63
C GLU A 54 16.56 7.99 -8.57
N GLN A 55 15.51 7.18 -8.72
CA GLN A 55 14.12 7.64 -8.60
C GLN A 55 13.82 8.17 -7.19
N ALA A 56 14.23 7.46 -6.15
CA ALA A 56 14.04 7.89 -4.77
C ALA A 56 14.88 9.13 -4.41
N ARG A 57 16.05 9.30 -5.03
CA ARG A 57 16.89 10.49 -4.89
C ARG A 57 16.35 11.69 -5.65
N HIS A 58 15.45 11.48 -6.61
CA HIS A 58 14.73 12.55 -7.29
C HIS A 58 13.75 13.21 -6.32
N LYS A 59 14.29 14.00 -5.39
CA LYS A 59 13.53 15.04 -4.70
C LYS A 59 13.12 16.03 -5.78
N MET A 60 11.83 16.34 -5.87
CA MET A 60 11.36 17.42 -6.73
C MET A 60 12.23 18.64 -6.48
N THR A 61 12.93 19.05 -7.52
CA THR A 61 13.75 20.23 -7.47
C THR A 61 12.82 21.45 -7.39
N PRO A 62 13.31 22.60 -6.92
CA PRO A 62 12.54 23.84 -6.99
C PRO A 62 12.06 24.16 -8.42
N ALA A 63 12.80 23.72 -9.44
CA ALA A 63 12.40 23.88 -10.84
C ALA A 63 11.21 22.97 -11.20
N ASP A 64 11.15 21.73 -10.69
CA ASP A 64 10.03 20.83 -10.92
C ASP A 64 8.74 21.35 -10.24
N ILE A 65 8.87 21.95 -9.06
CA ILE A 65 7.75 22.58 -8.35
C ILE A 65 7.23 23.79 -9.15
N GLU A 66 8.13 24.60 -9.70
CA GLU A 66 7.74 25.75 -10.52
C GLU A 66 7.10 25.31 -11.85
N ALA A 67 7.61 24.25 -12.46
CA ALA A 67 7.00 23.67 -13.67
C ALA A 67 5.56 23.20 -13.42
N ILE A 68 5.29 22.57 -12.27
CA ILE A 68 3.93 22.15 -11.88
C ILE A 68 3.05 23.35 -11.56
N ARG A 69 3.59 24.39 -10.92
CA ARG A 69 2.85 25.63 -10.65
C ARG A 69 2.40 26.33 -11.94
N GLN A 70 3.21 26.22 -12.99
CA GLN A 70 2.95 26.83 -14.29
C GLN A 70 2.20 25.90 -15.26
N ASP A 71 1.85 24.68 -14.85
CA ASP A 71 1.07 23.76 -15.66
C ASP A 71 -0.28 24.40 -16.05
N PRO A 72 -0.54 24.65 -17.34
CA PRO A 72 -1.76 25.33 -17.79
C PRO A 72 -3.05 24.60 -17.38
N GLU A 73 -3.04 23.27 -17.30
CA GLU A 73 -4.22 22.50 -16.91
C GLU A 73 -4.51 22.65 -15.42
N LEU A 74 -3.46 22.59 -14.58
CA LEU A 74 -3.60 22.78 -13.13
C LEU A 74 -4.01 24.21 -12.80
N VAL A 75 -3.45 25.20 -13.52
CA VAL A 75 -3.86 26.60 -13.39
C VAL A 75 -5.32 26.78 -13.76
N ALA A 76 -5.77 26.21 -14.88
CA ALA A 76 -7.16 26.27 -15.31
C ALA A 76 -8.10 25.59 -14.29
N LEU A 77 -7.70 24.46 -13.72
CA LEU A 77 -8.45 23.77 -12.67
C LEU A 77 -8.56 24.62 -11.39
N VAL A 78 -7.47 25.25 -10.95
CA VAL A 78 -7.49 26.15 -9.78
C VAL A 78 -8.40 27.33 -10.01
N GLU A 79 -8.37 27.95 -11.20
CA GLU A 79 -9.30 29.02 -11.55
C GLU A 79 -10.75 28.53 -11.54
N HIS A 80 -11.02 27.33 -12.07
CA HIS A 80 -12.35 26.73 -12.02
C HIS A 80 -12.85 26.52 -10.58
N ILE A 81 -12.00 26.00 -9.69
CA ILE A 81 -12.31 25.83 -8.26
C ILE A 81 -12.60 27.19 -7.60
N LYS A 82 -11.79 28.22 -7.88
CA LYS A 82 -12.00 29.58 -7.34
C LYS A 82 -13.35 30.17 -7.77
N THR A 83 -13.81 29.86 -8.98
CA THR A 83 -15.11 30.32 -9.48
C THR A 83 -16.28 29.49 -8.99
N THR A 84 -16.02 28.32 -8.39
CA THR A 84 -17.08 27.45 -7.87
C THR A 84 -17.64 28.06 -6.58
N PRO A 85 -18.95 28.33 -6.50
CA PRO A 85 -19.53 28.87 -5.27
C PRO A 85 -19.32 27.88 -4.12
N PRO A 86 -19.01 28.35 -2.90
CA PRO A 86 -18.89 27.47 -1.75
C PRO A 86 -20.19 26.71 -1.58
N ASN A 87 -20.13 25.38 -1.58
CA ASN A 87 -21.31 24.56 -1.38
C ASN A 87 -21.74 24.70 0.09
N PRO A 88 -22.86 25.40 0.38
CA PRO A 88 -23.26 25.66 1.76
C PRO A 88 -23.67 24.38 2.49
N ALA A 89 -23.99 23.29 1.77
CA ALA A 89 -24.27 21.99 2.38
C ALA A 89 -23.00 21.30 2.94
N THR A 90 -21.81 21.71 2.48
CA THR A 90 -20.51 21.20 2.98
C THR A 90 -19.86 22.12 4.03
N VAL A 91 -20.39 23.33 4.21
CA VAL A 91 -19.93 24.25 5.26
C VAL A 91 -20.68 23.90 6.55
N HIS A 92 -20.13 22.98 7.33
CA HIS A 92 -20.62 22.73 8.68
C HIS A 92 -20.13 23.85 9.60
N SER A 93 -21.05 24.58 10.23
CA SER A 93 -20.70 25.48 11.32
C SER A 93 -20.04 24.66 12.43
N ALA A 94 -18.98 25.18 13.04
CA ALA A 94 -18.34 24.52 14.17
C ALA A 94 -19.39 24.33 15.28
N THR A 95 -19.75 23.06 15.56
CA THR A 95 -20.81 22.71 16.52
C THR A 95 -20.41 23.03 17.96
N ALA A 96 -19.10 23.05 18.24
CA ALA A 96 -18.50 23.43 19.50
C ALA A 96 -17.01 23.76 19.29
N SER A 97 -16.38 24.38 20.28
CA SER A 97 -14.92 24.56 20.27
C SER A 97 -14.21 23.21 20.41
N LEU A 98 -12.99 23.07 19.85
CA LEU A 98 -12.19 21.85 20.00
C LEU A 98 -11.96 21.49 21.48
N ALA A 99 -11.82 22.50 22.34
CA ALA A 99 -11.68 22.31 23.79
C ALA A 99 -12.94 21.70 24.41
N GLU A 100 -14.13 22.14 24.03
CA GLU A 100 -15.40 21.52 24.47
C GLU A 100 -15.59 20.12 23.91
N LEU A 101 -15.17 19.87 22.66
CA LEU A 101 -15.26 18.53 22.06
C LEU A 101 -14.34 17.52 22.75
N LEU A 102 -13.15 17.96 23.19
CA LEU A 102 -12.23 17.11 23.95
C LEU A 102 -12.69 16.90 25.40
N GLN A 103 -13.34 17.89 26.01
CA GLN A 103 -13.89 17.76 27.36
C GLN A 103 -15.14 16.87 27.42
N ASN A 104 -15.94 16.86 26.36
CA ASN A 104 -17.14 16.02 26.23
C ASN A 104 -16.89 14.81 25.30
N ALA A 105 -15.64 14.52 24.96
CA ALA A 105 -15.32 13.32 24.20
C ALA A 105 -15.81 12.13 25.01
N PRO A 106 -16.63 11.23 24.42
CA PRO A 106 -16.95 9.99 25.11
C PRO A 106 -15.62 9.31 25.44
N GLU A 107 -15.44 8.90 26.71
CA GLU A 107 -14.41 7.92 27.05
C GLU A 107 -14.55 6.77 26.04
N GLU A 108 -13.42 6.30 25.50
CA GLU A 108 -13.37 5.30 24.43
C GLU A 108 -14.52 4.30 24.58
N PRO A 109 -15.39 4.12 23.57
CA PRO A 109 -16.44 3.11 23.67
C PRO A 109 -15.75 1.79 24.01
N ASP A 110 -16.27 1.08 25.01
CA ASP A 110 -15.74 -0.21 25.47
C ASP A 110 -15.62 -1.16 24.28
N PHE A 111 -14.45 -1.12 23.65
CA PHE A 111 -14.21 -1.78 22.39
C PHE A 111 -13.92 -3.23 22.73
N ASP A 112 -14.93 -4.06 22.54
CA ASP A 112 -14.86 -5.49 22.80
C ASP A 112 -13.88 -6.17 21.81
N LEU A 113 -12.61 -6.17 22.21
CA LEU A 113 -11.50 -6.82 21.53
C LEU A 113 -11.75 -8.32 21.32
N GLU A 114 -12.48 -8.97 22.21
CA GLU A 114 -12.76 -10.39 22.13
C GLU A 114 -13.79 -10.68 21.04
N SER A 115 -14.91 -9.93 21.03
CA SER A 115 -15.91 -9.99 19.96
C SER A 115 -15.30 -9.67 18.59
N TRP A 116 -14.45 -8.63 18.52
CA TRP A 116 -13.75 -8.28 17.29
C TRP A 116 -12.82 -9.41 16.81
N THR A 117 -12.07 -10.03 17.73
CA THR A 117 -11.16 -11.13 17.41
C THR A 117 -11.91 -12.36 16.92
N GLN A 118 -13.06 -12.68 17.51
CA GLN A 118 -13.92 -13.78 17.07
C GLN A 118 -14.46 -13.55 15.66
N GLN A 119 -14.97 -12.35 15.37
CA GLN A 119 -15.44 -11.99 14.03
C GLN A 119 -14.33 -12.11 12.98
N TRP A 120 -13.11 -11.69 13.34
CA TRP A 120 -11.96 -11.81 12.46
C TRP A 120 -11.56 -13.26 12.19
N GLN A 121 -11.62 -14.13 13.20
CA GLN A 121 -11.36 -15.57 13.04
C GLN A 121 -12.40 -16.26 12.14
N THR A 122 -13.67 -15.86 12.22
CA THR A 122 -14.71 -16.35 11.31
C THR A 122 -14.35 -16.02 9.85
N ILE A 123 -14.04 -14.76 9.57
CA ILE A 123 -13.66 -14.29 8.22
C ILE A 123 -12.40 -15.04 7.72
N GLU A 124 -11.38 -15.20 8.57
CA GLU A 124 -10.16 -15.92 8.20
C GLU A 124 -10.43 -17.39 7.87
N SER A 125 -11.36 -18.04 8.60
CA SER A 125 -11.74 -19.42 8.34
C SER A 125 -12.52 -19.59 7.04
N GLU A 126 -13.37 -18.62 6.69
CA GLU A 126 -14.11 -18.60 5.43
C GLU A 126 -13.17 -18.41 4.24
N MET A 127 -12.23 -17.46 4.31
CA MET A 127 -11.21 -17.27 3.27
C MET A 127 -10.37 -18.54 3.06
N LYS A 128 -9.90 -19.17 4.14
CA LYS A 128 -9.16 -20.44 4.06
C LYS A 128 -9.99 -21.60 3.51
N ALA A 129 -11.32 -21.55 3.62
CA ALA A 129 -12.18 -22.56 3.02
C ALA A 129 -12.32 -22.34 1.51
N ILE A 130 -12.42 -21.09 1.08
CA ILE A 130 -12.44 -20.70 -0.35
C ILE A 130 -11.11 -21.08 -1.01
N ASP A 131 -9.98 -20.69 -0.42
CA ASP A 131 -8.64 -21.01 -0.97
C ASP A 131 -8.45 -22.52 -1.13
N ARG A 132 -8.89 -23.33 -0.15
CA ARG A 132 -8.83 -24.79 -0.25
C ARG A 132 -9.75 -25.36 -1.32
N ALA A 133 -10.93 -24.77 -1.52
CA ALA A 133 -11.84 -25.20 -2.57
C ALA A 133 -11.24 -24.89 -3.96
N ASP A 134 -10.61 -23.72 -4.10
CA ASP A 134 -9.93 -23.31 -5.33
C ASP A 134 -8.69 -24.19 -5.61
N ASP A 135 -7.87 -24.52 -4.60
CA ASP A 135 -6.73 -25.42 -4.74
C ASP A 135 -7.14 -26.82 -5.22
N ILE A 136 -8.26 -27.35 -4.70
CA ILE A 136 -8.83 -28.63 -5.14
C ILE A 136 -9.34 -28.53 -6.58
N ALA A 137 -10.01 -27.45 -6.94
CA ALA A 137 -10.54 -27.22 -8.29
C ALA A 137 -9.42 -27.02 -9.34
N GLU A 138 -8.32 -26.38 -8.96
CA GLU A 138 -7.16 -26.14 -9.83
C GLU A 138 -6.16 -27.30 -9.87
N GLY A 139 -6.39 -28.38 -9.10
CA GLY A 139 -5.52 -29.57 -9.07
C GLY A 139 -4.16 -29.29 -8.41
N ARG A 140 -4.10 -28.33 -7.47
CA ARG A 140 -2.90 -27.94 -6.72
C ARG A 140 -2.82 -28.58 -5.32
N GLY A 141 -3.83 -29.37 -4.95
CA GLY A 141 -3.93 -30.11 -3.68
C GLY A 141 -3.13 -31.41 -3.60
#